data_AF-A0A933WGH9-F1
#
_entry.id   AF-A0A933WGH9-F1
#
_cell.length_a   1.000
_cell.length_b   1.000
_cell.length_c   1.000
_cell.angle_alpha   90.00
_cell.angle_beta   90.00
_cell.angle_gamma   90.00
#
_symmetry.space_group_name_H-M   'P 1'
#
loop_
_entity.id
_entity.type
_entity.pdbx_description
1 polymer ?
#
loop_
_entity_poly.entity_id
_entity_poly.type
_entity_poly.pdbx_seq_one_letter_code
_entity_poly.pdbx_strand_id
1 'polypeptide(L)'
;MAYNFSLEDRALQHIRSQIQWKIIRKNSGERGFGIRSCREKKEHVIFFPRRSCSPFYKLDLLHEFIHALHCETLPPAFSSNIHKWFLPFGLSYEIKNYFNAAGDWFVAGRMAELCREKMLEQIDCEYNSVKNGFKESMTDKQYLIAGLVSAQAAKWLQYKPISGGKVEKIVAALLSAAPEEAALENFYVLLKGICGAFNKFTVEMVEENGLKLWHYRRLYV
;
A
#
# COMPACT_ATOMS: atom_id res chain seq x y z
N MET A 1 -8.09 32.12 -19.96
CA MET A 1 -6.83 31.67 -19.33
C MET A 1 -6.92 30.16 -19.15
N ALA A 2 -6.10 29.39 -19.85
CA ALA A 2 -6.01 27.95 -19.59
C ALA A 2 -5.23 27.77 -18.28
N TYR A 3 -5.85 27.16 -17.27
CA TYR A 3 -5.13 26.74 -16.07
C TYR A 3 -4.16 25.63 -16.48
N ASN A 4 -2.86 25.89 -16.43
CA ASN A 4 -1.84 24.84 -16.56
C ASN A 4 -1.86 23.99 -15.29
N PHE A 5 -2.67 22.94 -15.30
CA PHE A 5 -2.70 21.94 -14.24
C PHE A 5 -1.37 21.18 -14.20
N SER A 6 -0.84 20.92 -13.00
CA SER A 6 0.35 20.08 -12.84
C SER A 6 0.05 18.62 -13.24
N LEU A 7 1.08 17.80 -13.44
CA LEU A 7 0.89 16.37 -13.74
C LEU A 7 0.07 15.68 -12.65
N GLU A 8 0.36 15.98 -11.40
CA GLU A 8 -0.34 15.46 -10.23
C GLU A 8 -1.80 15.92 -10.18
N ASP A 9 -2.10 17.17 -10.57
CA ASP A 9 -3.48 17.66 -10.63
C ASP A 9 -4.30 16.89 -11.68
N ARG A 10 -3.71 16.59 -12.84
CA ARG A 10 -4.35 15.80 -13.90
C ARG A 10 -4.58 14.36 -13.45
N ALA A 11 -3.58 13.73 -12.83
CA ALA A 11 -3.70 12.38 -12.28
C ALA A 11 -4.78 12.29 -11.20
N LEU A 12 -4.83 13.26 -10.28
CA LEU A 12 -5.85 13.37 -9.24
C LEU A 12 -7.26 13.52 -9.84
N GLN A 13 -7.43 14.40 -10.83
CA GLN A 13 -8.73 14.56 -11.50
C GLN A 13 -9.15 13.27 -12.22
N HIS A 14 -8.22 12.62 -12.91
CA HIS A 14 -8.47 11.37 -13.62
C HIS A 14 -8.94 10.25 -12.67
N ILE A 15 -8.21 9.98 -11.59
CA ILE A 15 -8.62 8.95 -10.62
C ILE A 15 -9.90 9.36 -9.90
N ARG A 16 -10.03 10.62 -9.48
CA ARG A 16 -11.24 11.09 -8.81
C ARG A 16 -12.49 10.89 -9.64
N SER A 17 -12.40 11.06 -10.97
CA SER A 17 -13.53 10.87 -11.89
C SER A 17 -14.01 9.43 -12.01
N GLN A 18 -13.17 8.45 -11.63
CA GLN A 18 -13.50 7.03 -11.69
C GLN A 18 -14.15 6.51 -10.40
N ILE A 19 -13.86 7.14 -9.26
CA ILE A 19 -14.44 6.80 -7.94
C ILE A 19 -15.93 7.16 -7.92
N GLN A 20 -16.78 6.13 -7.79
CA GLN A 20 -18.24 6.27 -7.77
C GLN A 20 -18.78 6.43 -6.34
N TRP A 21 -18.09 5.88 -5.35
CA TRP A 21 -18.54 5.87 -3.98
C TRP A 21 -18.39 7.24 -3.32
N LYS A 22 -19.16 7.44 -2.25
CA LYS A 22 -19.16 8.71 -1.53
C LYS A 22 -17.81 8.95 -0.87
N ILE A 23 -17.16 10.08 -1.18
CA ILE A 23 -15.95 10.51 -0.47
C ILE A 23 -16.31 11.47 0.66
N ILE A 24 -15.95 11.09 1.89
CA ILE A 24 -16.04 11.89 3.11
C ILE A 24 -14.64 12.34 3.47
N ARG A 25 -14.44 13.65 3.61
CA ARG A 25 -13.15 14.23 3.99
C ARG A 25 -13.14 14.51 5.50
N LYS A 26 -12.09 14.07 6.19
CA LYS A 26 -11.85 14.39 7.61
C LYS A 26 -10.46 14.98 7.78
N ASN A 27 -10.34 16.02 8.60
CA ASN A 27 -9.03 16.57 8.95
C ASN A 27 -8.35 15.62 9.96
N SER A 28 -7.11 15.24 9.69
CA SER A 28 -6.29 14.40 10.57
C SER A 28 -5.27 15.20 11.39
N GLY A 29 -5.25 16.53 11.24
CA GLY A 29 -4.32 17.43 11.89
C GLY A 29 -2.91 17.26 11.33
N GLU A 30 -1.99 16.82 12.19
CA GLU A 30 -0.60 16.53 11.83
C GLU A 30 -0.37 15.06 11.47
N ARG A 31 -1.38 14.20 11.61
CA ARG A 31 -1.27 12.81 11.16
C ARG A 31 -1.34 12.78 9.64
N GLY A 32 -0.43 12.02 9.01
CA GLY A 32 -0.35 11.85 7.57
C GLY A 32 -1.66 11.39 6.91
N PHE A 33 -1.62 11.27 5.59
CA PHE A 33 -2.76 10.77 4.82
C PHE A 33 -3.17 9.37 5.25
N GLY A 34 -4.45 9.05 5.01
CA GLY A 34 -4.95 7.71 5.17
C GLY A 34 -6.39 7.59 4.69
N ILE A 35 -6.78 6.36 4.34
CA ILE A 35 -8.12 6.04 3.90
C ILE A 35 -8.77 4.94 4.74
N ARG A 36 -10.09 5.02 4.86
CA ARG A 36 -10.95 3.92 5.29
C ARG A 36 -12.09 3.76 4.28
N SER A 37 -12.13 2.61 3.63
CA SER A 37 -13.15 2.26 2.63
C SER A 37 -14.13 1.24 3.21
N CYS A 38 -15.44 1.48 3.06
CA CYS A 38 -16.50 0.58 3.52
C CYS A 38 -17.37 0.17 2.33
N ARG A 39 -17.23 -1.10 1.91
CA ARG A 39 -17.99 -1.64 0.77
C ARG A 39 -19.50 -1.70 1.02
N GLU A 40 -19.90 -2.08 2.22
CA GLU A 40 -21.32 -2.16 2.62
C GLU A 40 -22.03 -0.81 2.50
N LYS A 41 -21.36 0.27 2.93
CA LYS A 41 -21.88 1.63 2.89
C LYS A 41 -21.58 2.38 1.59
N LYS A 42 -20.76 1.80 0.71
CA LYS A 42 -20.22 2.43 -0.49
C LYS A 42 -19.67 3.84 -0.20
N GLU A 43 -18.77 3.91 0.78
CA GLU A 43 -18.14 5.16 1.23
C GLU A 43 -16.64 5.03 1.46
N HIS A 44 -15.93 6.13 1.22
CA HIS A 44 -14.52 6.32 1.52
C HIS A 44 -14.36 7.49 2.49
N VAL A 45 -13.73 7.26 3.64
CA VAL A 45 -13.32 8.32 4.56
C VAL A 45 -11.83 8.57 4.36
N ILE A 46 -11.50 9.74 3.84
CA ILE A 46 -10.11 10.15 3.59
C ILE A 46 -9.70 11.17 4.65
N PHE A 47 -8.58 10.89 5.30
CA PHE A 47 -7.98 11.66 6.35
C PHE A 47 -6.89 12.56 5.74
N PHE A 48 -7.07 13.87 5.87
CA PHE A 48 -6.20 14.89 5.26
C PHE A 48 -5.31 15.56 6.31
N PRO A 49 -3.98 15.48 6.19
CA PRO A 49 -3.07 16.30 6.98
C PRO A 49 -3.12 17.77 6.54
N ARG A 50 -2.47 18.64 7.32
CA ARG A 50 -2.08 19.97 6.85
C ARG A 50 -1.19 19.86 5.60
N ARG A 51 -1.38 20.79 4.65
CA ARG A 51 -0.62 20.80 3.38
C ARG A 51 0.89 20.85 3.55
N SER A 52 1.36 21.52 4.60
CA SER A 52 2.78 21.67 4.91
C SER A 52 3.46 20.40 5.44
N CYS A 53 2.73 19.33 5.71
CA CYS A 53 3.29 18.10 6.28
C CYS A 53 4.10 17.25 5.29
N SER A 54 3.95 17.47 3.98
CA SER A 54 4.66 16.70 2.95
C SER A 54 4.91 17.56 1.72
N PRO A 55 6.14 17.58 1.16
CA PRO A 55 6.39 18.21 -0.14
C PRO A 55 5.68 17.48 -1.29
N PHE A 56 5.28 16.22 -1.08
CA PHE A 56 4.58 15.37 -2.05
C PHE A 56 3.06 15.29 -1.80
N TYR A 57 2.47 16.30 -1.14
CA TYR A 57 1.06 16.28 -0.70
C TYR A 57 0.04 15.82 -1.76
N LYS A 58 0.24 16.19 -3.03
CA LYS A 58 -0.66 15.78 -4.12
C LYS A 58 -0.49 14.30 -4.49
N LEU A 59 0.75 13.78 -4.46
CA LEU A 59 1.03 12.37 -4.68
C LEU A 59 0.49 11.52 -3.53
N ASP A 60 0.65 11.98 -2.29
CA ASP A 60 0.10 11.29 -1.12
C ASP A 60 -1.45 11.25 -1.18
N LEU A 61 -2.09 12.32 -1.65
CA LEU A 61 -3.53 12.30 -1.91
C LEU A 61 -3.91 11.35 -3.05
N LEU A 62 -3.11 11.31 -4.12
CA LEU A 62 -3.33 10.41 -5.25
C LEU A 62 -3.23 8.95 -4.80
N HIS A 63 -2.24 8.63 -3.96
CA HIS A 63 -2.07 7.32 -3.34
C HIS A 63 -3.36 6.85 -2.64
N GLU A 64 -3.94 7.69 -1.77
CA GLU A 64 -5.20 7.35 -1.08
C GLU A 64 -6.39 7.23 -2.04
N PHE A 65 -6.44 8.03 -3.10
CA PHE A 65 -7.49 7.93 -4.11
C PHE A 65 -7.39 6.64 -4.93
N ILE A 66 -6.17 6.17 -5.21
CA ILE A 66 -5.98 4.89 -5.90
C ILE A 66 -6.40 3.74 -4.97
N HIS A 67 -6.10 3.79 -3.68
CA HIS A 67 -6.67 2.83 -2.71
C HIS A 67 -8.19 2.83 -2.70
N ALA A 68 -8.82 4.00 -2.79
CA ALA A 68 -10.27 4.12 -2.92
C ALA A 68 -10.77 3.39 -4.17
N LEU A 69 -10.17 3.68 -5.32
CA LEU A 69 -10.52 3.08 -6.60
C LEU A 69 -10.31 1.56 -6.60
N HIS A 70 -9.18 1.07 -6.11
CA HIS A 70 -8.91 -0.37 -5.94
C HIS A 70 -9.97 -1.04 -5.06
N CYS A 71 -10.44 -0.36 -4.02
CA CYS A 71 -11.54 -0.86 -3.20
C CYS A 71 -12.89 -0.89 -3.93
N GLU A 72 -13.10 -0.13 -5.00
CA GLU A 72 -14.30 -0.25 -5.83
C GLU A 72 -14.17 -1.34 -6.90
N THR A 73 -12.99 -1.43 -7.55
CA THR A 73 -12.81 -2.18 -8.80
C THR A 73 -12.13 -3.53 -8.64
N LEU A 74 -11.32 -3.72 -7.59
CA LEU A 74 -10.60 -4.97 -7.35
C LEU A 74 -11.34 -5.86 -6.34
N PRO A 75 -10.91 -7.12 -6.16
CA PRO A 75 -11.50 -8.02 -5.17
C PRO A 75 -11.46 -7.44 -3.74
N PRO A 76 -12.38 -7.88 -2.84
CA PRO A 76 -12.50 -7.33 -1.48
C PRO A 76 -11.22 -7.32 -0.65
N ALA A 77 -10.25 -8.19 -0.96
CA ALA A 77 -8.94 -8.25 -0.30
C ALA A 77 -8.14 -6.93 -0.32
N PHE A 78 -8.34 -6.09 -1.35
CA PHE A 78 -7.68 -4.80 -1.49
C PHE A 78 -8.33 -3.69 -0.64
N SER A 79 -9.42 -3.99 0.07
CA SER A 79 -10.09 -3.04 0.95
C SER A 79 -9.35 -2.87 2.28
N SER A 80 -9.25 -1.63 2.76
CA SER A 80 -8.70 -1.31 4.10
C SER A 80 -9.48 -1.95 5.25
N ASN A 81 -10.72 -2.35 5.02
CA ASN A 81 -11.51 -3.16 5.94
C ASN A 81 -11.29 -4.62 5.56
N ILE A 82 -10.21 -5.21 6.08
CA ILE A 82 -10.01 -6.66 6.02
C ILE A 82 -11.28 -7.29 6.57
N HIS A 83 -11.89 -8.19 5.79
CA HIS A 83 -12.98 -9.00 6.28
C HIS A 83 -12.44 -9.77 7.49
N LYS A 84 -12.81 -9.31 8.68
CA LYS A 84 -12.36 -9.83 9.99
C LYS A 84 -12.73 -11.29 10.24
N TRP A 85 -13.30 -11.96 9.23
CA TRP A 85 -14.10 -13.15 9.39
C TRP A 85 -13.34 -14.30 10.06
N PHE A 86 -12.01 -14.33 10.03
CA PHE A 86 -11.22 -15.34 10.76
C PHE A 86 -9.90 -14.84 11.32
N LEU A 87 -9.81 -13.56 11.72
CA LEU A 87 -8.63 -13.07 12.44
C LEU A 87 -8.78 -13.35 13.94
N PRO A 88 -7.89 -14.13 14.58
CA PRO A 88 -7.86 -14.28 16.02
C PRO A 88 -7.85 -12.91 16.71
N PHE A 89 -8.57 -12.80 17.83
CA PHE A 89 -8.71 -11.56 18.58
C PHE A 89 -7.33 -10.94 18.87
N GLY A 90 -7.15 -9.65 18.54
CA GLY A 90 -5.87 -8.93 18.73
C GLY A 90 -4.92 -8.89 17.51
N LEU A 91 -5.08 -9.76 16.50
CA LEU A 91 -4.16 -9.79 15.34
C LEU A 91 -4.49 -8.79 14.22
N SER A 92 -5.67 -8.18 14.26
CA SER A 92 -6.17 -7.32 13.18
C SER A 92 -5.30 -6.09 12.89
N TYR A 93 -4.61 -5.54 13.89
CA TYR A 93 -3.78 -4.34 13.69
C TYR A 93 -2.40 -4.67 13.11
N GLU A 94 -1.79 -5.78 13.53
CA GLU A 94 -0.48 -6.20 13.03
C GLU A 94 -0.60 -6.60 11.56
N ILE A 95 -1.55 -7.48 11.22
CA ILE A 95 -1.78 -7.99 9.87
C ILE A 95 -2.10 -6.88 8.87
N LYS A 96 -2.78 -5.81 9.33
CA LYS A 96 -3.08 -4.65 8.48
C LYS A 96 -1.82 -4.06 7.83
N ASN A 97 -0.69 -4.00 8.52
CA ASN A 97 0.52 -3.42 7.94
C ASN A 97 1.07 -4.27 6.76
N TYR A 98 0.89 -5.59 6.82
CA TYR A 98 1.31 -6.52 5.77
C TYR A 98 0.44 -6.34 4.52
N PHE A 99 -0.88 -6.22 4.72
CA PHE A 99 -1.83 -5.90 3.65
C PHE A 99 -1.56 -4.55 3.03
N ASN A 100 -1.31 -3.54 3.86
CA ASN A 100 -0.98 -2.20 3.38
C ASN A 100 0.28 -2.26 2.50
N ALA A 101 1.37 -2.91 2.96
CA ALA A 101 2.58 -3.04 2.14
C ALA A 101 2.33 -3.75 0.79
N ALA A 102 1.52 -4.81 0.78
CA ALA A 102 1.14 -5.49 -0.47
C ALA A 102 0.25 -4.62 -1.37
N GLY A 103 -0.71 -3.89 -0.79
CA GLY A 103 -1.60 -2.98 -1.53
C GLY A 103 -0.84 -1.78 -2.10
N ASP A 104 0.04 -1.19 -1.31
CA ASP A 104 0.86 -0.03 -1.68
C ASP A 104 1.79 -0.34 -2.86
N TRP A 105 2.18 -1.60 -3.05
CA TRP A 105 2.91 -2.04 -4.24
C TRP A 105 2.11 -1.83 -5.53
N PHE A 106 0.85 -2.24 -5.54
CA PHE A 106 -0.03 -2.06 -6.70
C PHE A 106 -0.47 -0.60 -6.86
N VAL A 107 -0.68 0.12 -5.75
CA VAL A 107 -0.91 1.57 -5.81
C VAL A 107 0.26 2.28 -6.48
N ALA A 108 1.49 1.90 -6.12
CA ALA A 108 2.69 2.44 -6.71
C ALA A 108 2.78 2.15 -8.22
N GLY A 109 2.38 0.96 -8.68
CA GLY A 109 2.23 0.65 -10.12
C GLY A 109 1.29 1.63 -10.82
N ARG A 110 0.11 1.86 -10.25
CA ARG A 110 -0.87 2.80 -10.82
C ARG A 110 -0.39 4.26 -10.78
N MET A 111 0.35 4.67 -9.74
CA MET A 111 0.99 5.99 -9.69
C MET A 111 2.07 6.15 -10.77
N ALA A 112 2.86 5.09 -11.02
CA ALA A 112 3.90 5.10 -12.04
C ALA A 112 3.33 5.27 -13.46
N GLU A 113 2.13 4.77 -13.72
CA GLU A 113 1.43 4.97 -15.00
C GLU A 113 0.94 6.42 -15.20
N LEU A 114 0.53 7.10 -14.11
CA LEU A 114 -0.15 8.38 -14.18
C LEU A 114 0.79 9.59 -14.05
N CYS A 115 1.80 9.48 -13.19
CA CYS A 115 2.68 10.59 -12.83
C CYS A 115 4.10 10.10 -12.51
N ARG A 116 4.66 9.25 -13.40
CA ARG A 116 5.96 8.59 -13.21
C ARG A 116 7.04 9.52 -12.66
N GLU A 117 7.33 10.62 -13.35
CA GLU A 117 8.42 11.53 -13.00
C GLU A 117 8.36 11.99 -11.53
N LYS A 118 7.18 12.43 -11.08
CA LYS A 118 6.96 12.89 -9.70
C LYS A 118 7.01 11.77 -8.68
N MET A 119 6.52 10.60 -9.05
CA MET A 119 6.67 9.41 -8.22
C MET A 119 8.14 9.00 -8.05
N LEU A 120 8.96 9.09 -9.11
CA LEU A 120 10.38 8.78 -9.04
C LEU A 120 11.12 9.75 -8.10
N GLU A 121 10.79 11.04 -8.12
CA GLU A 121 11.31 12.03 -7.16
C GLU A 121 10.98 11.65 -5.71
N GLN A 122 9.74 11.23 -5.44
CA GLN A 122 9.31 10.78 -4.12
C GLN A 122 10.05 9.51 -3.67
N ILE A 123 10.13 8.50 -4.55
CA ILE A 123 10.84 7.24 -4.26
C ILE A 123 12.32 7.52 -3.94
N ASP A 124 12.98 8.38 -4.70
CA ASP A 124 14.40 8.71 -4.46
C ASP A 124 14.57 9.36 -3.07
N CYS A 125 13.72 10.33 -2.74
CA CYS A 125 13.74 10.99 -1.43
C CYS A 125 13.51 10.01 -0.27
N GLU A 126 12.48 9.17 -0.38
CA GLU A 126 12.13 8.17 0.63
C GLU A 126 13.21 7.10 0.76
N TYR A 127 13.76 6.62 -0.35
CA TYR A 127 14.83 5.63 -0.37
C TYR A 127 16.08 6.14 0.33
N ASN A 128 16.52 7.36 0.02
CA ASN A 128 17.69 7.95 0.68
C ASN A 128 17.44 8.16 2.18
N SER A 129 16.23 8.56 2.57
CA SER A 129 15.85 8.69 3.98
C SER A 129 15.91 7.34 4.72
N VAL A 130 15.29 6.30 4.15
CA VAL A 130 15.29 4.95 4.73
C VAL A 130 16.71 4.38 4.80
N LYS A 131 17.49 4.52 3.73
CA LYS A 131 18.87 4.02 3.65
C LYS A 131 19.76 4.64 4.74
N ASN A 132 19.68 5.95 4.93
CA ASN A 132 20.46 6.65 5.95
C ASN A 132 19.99 6.33 7.37
N GLY A 133 18.70 6.02 7.56
CA GLY A 133 18.11 5.65 8.84
C GLY A 133 18.12 4.16 9.14
N PHE A 134 18.66 3.31 8.26
CA PHE A 134 18.56 1.86 8.38
C PHE A 134 19.31 1.30 9.60
N LYS A 135 18.65 0.43 10.37
CA LYS A 135 19.18 -0.23 11.56
C LYS A 135 18.61 -1.64 11.67
N GLU A 136 19.40 -2.60 12.14
CA GLU A 136 18.93 -3.99 12.31
C GLU A 136 17.85 -4.15 13.39
N SER A 137 17.78 -3.22 14.35
CA SER A 137 16.81 -3.23 15.46
C SER A 137 15.47 -2.55 15.14
N MET A 138 15.05 -2.54 13.87
CA MET A 138 13.78 -1.95 13.44
C MET A 138 12.54 -2.74 13.88
N THR A 139 11.43 -2.02 14.08
CA THR A 139 10.10 -2.62 14.26
C THR A 139 9.59 -3.25 12.96
N ASP A 140 8.60 -4.14 13.04
CA ASP A 140 8.02 -4.76 11.84
C ASP A 140 7.50 -3.75 10.82
N LYS A 141 6.83 -2.70 11.31
CA LYS A 141 6.34 -1.62 10.45
C LYS A 141 7.49 -0.90 9.72
N GLN A 142 8.60 -0.65 10.40
CA GLN A 142 9.77 -0.03 9.78
C GLN A 142 10.42 -0.96 8.75
N TYR A 143 10.49 -2.27 9.03
CA TYR A 143 10.93 -3.26 8.04
C TYR A 143 10.04 -3.30 6.79
N LEU A 144 8.72 -3.24 6.96
CA LEU A 144 7.76 -3.20 5.85
C LEU A 144 7.92 -1.94 5.00
N ILE A 145 8.05 -0.76 5.63
CA ILE A 145 8.31 0.51 4.93
C ILE A 145 9.64 0.43 4.18
N ALA A 146 10.70 -0.02 4.85
CA ALA A 146 12.02 -0.13 4.25
C ALA A 146 12.06 -1.09 3.06
N GLY A 147 11.38 -2.24 3.18
CA GLY A 147 11.22 -3.21 2.11
C GLY A 147 10.43 -2.69 0.93
N LEU A 148 9.30 -2.00 1.19
CA LEU A 148 8.49 -1.38 0.15
C LEU A 148 9.30 -0.34 -0.63
N VAL A 149 9.84 0.67 0.05
CA VAL A 149 10.62 1.74 -0.60
C VAL A 149 11.84 1.19 -1.34
N SER A 150 12.52 0.18 -0.78
CA SER A 150 13.64 -0.48 -1.46
C SER A 150 13.22 -1.22 -2.72
N ALA A 151 12.09 -1.92 -2.70
CA ALA A 151 11.57 -2.62 -3.87
C ALA A 151 11.15 -1.64 -4.98
N GLN A 152 10.52 -0.52 -4.60
CA GLN A 152 10.12 0.54 -5.52
C GLN A 152 11.34 1.19 -6.18
N ALA A 153 12.36 1.53 -5.39
CA ALA A 153 13.62 2.08 -5.90
C ALA A 153 14.35 1.09 -6.83
N ALA A 154 14.36 -0.20 -6.49
CA ALA A 154 14.94 -1.22 -7.36
C ALA A 154 14.19 -1.36 -8.70
N LYS A 155 12.84 -1.39 -8.67
CA LYS A 155 12.01 -1.54 -9.87
C LYS A 155 12.10 -0.34 -10.81
N TRP A 156 12.07 0.88 -10.28
CA TRP A 156 11.90 2.07 -11.12
C TRP A 156 13.14 2.98 -11.23
N LEU A 157 14.04 2.97 -10.25
CA LEU A 157 15.29 3.75 -10.27
C LEU A 157 16.53 2.87 -10.51
N GLN A 158 16.37 1.55 -10.59
CA GLN A 158 17.46 0.57 -10.74
C GLN A 158 18.48 0.62 -9.59
N TYR A 159 18.07 1.11 -8.42
CA TYR A 159 18.92 1.13 -7.25
C TYR A 159 19.13 -0.28 -6.71
N LYS A 160 20.30 -0.52 -6.13
CA LYS A 160 20.55 -1.74 -5.36
C LYS A 160 19.64 -1.73 -4.12
N PRO A 161 18.86 -2.80 -3.85
CA PRO A 161 18.03 -2.87 -2.65
C PRO A 161 18.86 -2.70 -1.37
N ILE A 162 18.24 -2.12 -0.33
CA ILE A 162 18.83 -2.13 1.01
C ILE A 162 18.91 -3.59 1.49
N SER A 163 20.12 -4.06 1.76
CA SER A 163 20.41 -5.40 2.27
C SER A 163 20.48 -5.38 3.79
N GLY A 164 19.86 -6.37 4.45
CA GLY A 164 19.87 -6.52 5.91
C GLY A 164 18.54 -6.94 6.53
N GLY A 165 18.62 -7.83 7.52
CA GLY A 165 17.47 -8.27 8.32
C GLY A 165 16.34 -8.85 7.47
N LYS A 166 15.12 -8.34 7.67
CA LYS A 166 13.92 -8.80 6.95
C LYS A 166 13.69 -8.09 5.61
N VAL A 167 14.43 -7.00 5.32
CA VAL A 167 14.21 -6.15 4.14
C VAL A 167 14.36 -6.95 2.85
N GLU A 168 15.42 -7.76 2.74
CA GLU A 168 15.71 -8.54 1.53
C GLU A 168 14.57 -9.48 1.16
N LYS A 169 13.98 -10.16 2.15
CA LYS A 169 12.85 -11.06 1.95
C LYS A 169 11.59 -10.32 1.52
N ILE A 170 11.36 -9.13 2.09
CA ILE A 170 10.22 -8.27 1.71
C ILE A 170 10.41 -7.75 0.28
N VAL A 171 11.61 -7.31 -0.09
CA VAL A 171 11.93 -6.87 -1.45
C VAL A 171 11.73 -8.00 -2.46
N ALA A 172 12.25 -9.20 -2.17
CA ALA A 172 12.09 -10.36 -3.04
C ALA A 172 10.60 -10.73 -3.19
N ALA A 173 9.82 -10.66 -2.12
CA ALA A 173 8.37 -10.88 -2.18
C ALA A 173 7.70 -9.85 -3.09
N LEU A 174 7.94 -8.56 -2.89
CA LEU A 174 7.35 -7.47 -3.68
C LEU A 174 7.71 -7.57 -5.17
N LEU A 175 8.99 -7.83 -5.48
CA LEU A 175 9.45 -7.97 -6.86
C LEU A 175 8.96 -9.25 -7.56
N SER A 176 8.33 -10.18 -6.85
CA SER A 176 7.76 -11.41 -7.44
C SER A 176 6.44 -11.18 -8.20
N ALA A 177 5.81 -10.01 -8.05
CA ALA A 177 4.62 -9.63 -8.80
C ALA A 177 4.81 -8.26 -9.46
N ALA A 178 4.33 -8.12 -10.70
CA ALA A 178 4.34 -6.84 -11.38
C ALA A 178 3.35 -5.86 -10.71
N PRO A 179 3.76 -4.64 -10.34
CA PRO A 179 2.88 -3.68 -9.66
C PRO A 179 1.72 -3.18 -10.54
N GLU A 180 1.84 -3.29 -11.87
CA GLU A 180 0.79 -3.04 -12.85
C GLU A 180 -0.29 -4.15 -12.94
N GLU A 181 -0.01 -5.35 -12.41
CA GLU A 181 -0.90 -6.52 -12.50
C GLU A 181 -1.65 -6.75 -11.18
N ALA A 182 -2.48 -5.79 -10.78
CA ALA A 182 -3.29 -5.89 -9.57
C ALA A 182 -4.38 -6.98 -9.72
N ALA A 183 -4.09 -8.17 -9.19
CA ALA A 183 -4.99 -9.32 -9.17
C ALA A 183 -4.97 -10.01 -7.80
N LEU A 184 -6.01 -10.79 -7.49
CA LEU A 184 -6.14 -11.48 -6.20
C LEU A 184 -4.99 -12.46 -5.96
N GLU A 185 -4.62 -13.20 -7.01
CA GLU A 185 -3.56 -14.19 -7.02
C GLU A 185 -2.19 -13.53 -6.76
N ASN A 186 -1.91 -12.43 -7.44
CA ASN A 186 -0.69 -11.64 -7.24
C ASN A 186 -0.65 -11.05 -5.82
N PHE A 187 -1.78 -10.53 -5.33
CA PHE A 187 -1.87 -10.04 -3.94
C PHE A 187 -1.62 -11.14 -2.91
N TYR A 188 -2.14 -12.36 -3.15
CA TYR A 188 -1.87 -13.52 -2.30
C TYR A 188 -0.40 -13.89 -2.27
N VAL A 189 0.27 -13.93 -3.44
CA VAL A 189 1.71 -14.21 -3.54
C VAL A 189 2.52 -13.19 -2.75
N LEU A 190 2.24 -11.89 -2.92
CA LEU A 190 2.91 -10.83 -2.16
C LEU A 190 2.70 -11.00 -0.66
N LEU A 191 1.45 -11.15 -0.22
CA LEU A 191 1.12 -11.24 1.19
C LEU A 191 1.77 -12.48 1.84
N LYS A 192 1.80 -13.61 1.14
CA LYS A 192 2.49 -14.82 1.60
C LYS A 192 3.99 -14.61 1.76
N GLY A 193 4.64 -14.01 0.76
CA GLY A 193 6.07 -13.72 0.81
C GLY A 193 6.42 -12.73 1.94
N ILE A 194 5.63 -11.65 2.08
CA ILE A 194 5.83 -10.64 3.12
C ILE A 194 5.61 -11.25 4.51
N CYS A 195 4.52 -11.99 4.74
CA CYS A 195 4.29 -12.69 6.01
C CYS A 195 5.43 -13.68 6.35
N GLY A 196 5.92 -14.41 5.34
CA GLY A 196 7.06 -15.34 5.46
C GLY A 196 8.38 -14.65 5.84
N ALA A 197 8.55 -13.35 5.57
CA ALA A 197 9.73 -12.61 6.02
C ALA A 197 9.80 -12.48 7.54
N PHE A 198 8.65 -12.51 8.22
CA PHE A 198 8.54 -12.31 9.67
C PHE A 198 8.39 -13.62 10.45
N ASN A 199 7.98 -14.72 9.80
CA ASN A 199 7.71 -16.02 10.44
C ASN A 199 6.75 -15.95 11.63
N LYS A 200 5.83 -14.98 11.63
CA LYS A 200 4.82 -14.82 12.70
C LYS A 200 3.47 -15.44 12.34
N PHE A 201 3.13 -15.39 11.05
CA PHE A 201 1.85 -15.85 10.53
C PHE A 201 2.07 -16.54 9.20
N THR A 202 1.19 -17.49 8.91
CA THR A 202 0.97 -18.01 7.56
C THR A 202 -0.37 -17.49 7.06
N VAL A 203 -0.44 -17.29 5.75
CA VAL A 203 -1.66 -16.89 5.05
C VAL A 203 -1.97 -17.93 3.98
N GLU A 204 -3.21 -18.41 4.02
CA GLU A 204 -3.76 -19.33 3.05
C GLU A 204 -5.02 -18.70 2.45
N MET A 205 -5.18 -18.88 1.15
CA MET A 205 -6.42 -18.53 0.48
C MET A 205 -7.22 -19.82 0.32
N VAL A 206 -8.39 -19.86 0.95
CA VAL A 206 -9.32 -20.99 0.86
C VAL A 206 -10.55 -20.59 0.07
N GLU A 207 -11.21 -21.54 -0.56
CA GLU A 207 -12.48 -21.31 -1.23
C GLU A 207 -13.60 -21.99 -0.44
N GLU A 208 -14.53 -21.19 0.08
CA GLU A 208 -15.71 -21.68 0.80
C GLU A 208 -16.97 -21.09 0.18
N ASN A 209 -17.91 -21.96 -0.23
CA ASN A 209 -19.16 -21.55 -0.88
C ASN A 209 -18.96 -20.63 -2.11
N GLY A 210 -17.89 -20.86 -2.89
CA GLY A 210 -17.53 -20.04 -4.06
C GLY A 210 -16.93 -18.67 -3.72
N LEU A 211 -16.61 -18.41 -2.45
CA LEU A 211 -15.93 -17.20 -2.00
C LEU A 211 -14.48 -17.53 -1.62
N LYS A 212 -13.54 -16.77 -2.18
CA LYS A 212 -12.13 -16.83 -1.77
C LYS A 212 -11.94 -16.07 -0.46
N LEU A 213 -11.63 -16.79 0.62
CA LEU A 213 -11.41 -16.29 1.97
C LEU A 213 -9.94 -16.43 2.37
N TRP A 214 -9.53 -15.59 3.32
CA TRP A 214 -8.16 -15.56 3.82
C TRP A 214 -8.09 -16.21 5.20
N HIS A 215 -7.34 -17.30 5.32
CA HIS A 215 -7.09 -17.99 6.56
C HIS A 215 -5.71 -17.61 7.11
N TYR A 216 -5.68 -17.21 8.37
CA TYR A 216 -4.45 -16.81 9.07
C TYR A 216 -4.19 -17.77 10.21
N ARG A 217 -2.99 -18.34 10.23
CA ARG A 217 -2.53 -19.16 11.34
C ARG A 217 -1.28 -18.56 11.93
N ARG A 218 -1.34 -18.24 13.23
CA ARG A 218 -0.16 -17.84 14.00
C ARG A 218 0.80 -19.01 14.07
N LEU A 219 2.05 -18.75 13.72
CA LEU A 219 3.13 -19.68 13.97
C LEU A 219 3.50 -19.52 15.44
N TYR A 220 3.33 -20.57 16.22
CA TYR A 220 3.84 -20.59 17.58
C TYR A 220 5.37 -20.52 17.49
N VAL A 221 5.94 -19.43 18.00
CA VAL A 221 7.37 -19.26 18.24
C VAL A 221 7.55 -19.18 19.74
#